data_AF-A0A960UMX0-F1
#
_entry.id   AF-A0A960UMX0-F1
#
_cell.length_a   1.000
_cell.length_b   1.000
_cell.length_c   1.000
_cell.angle_alpha   90.00
_cell.angle_beta   90.00
_cell.angle_gamma   90.00
#
_symmetry.space_group_name_H-M   'P 1'
#
loop_
_entity.id
_entity.type
_entity.pdbx_description
1 polymer ?
#
loop_
_entity_poly.entity_id
_entity_poly.type
_entity_poly.pdbx_seq_one_letter_code
_entity_poly.pdbx_strand_id
1 'polypeptide(L)'
;MHIPDQESRGHISPTRIYFIAGFGLYCLTILTVAASYWNSGSMLINVLIAMAIATVKAFVVLWYFMHMKYEDKIVWAYGIWYPIILFCILIGSMFLDVFNRVKVGPDAMKQEKVQESVLIPGK
;
A
#
# COMPACT_ATOMS: atom_id res chain seq x y z
N MET A 1 -50.83 22.59 2.71
CA MET A 1 -49.77 21.72 3.26
C MET A 1 -48.53 21.94 2.41
N HIS A 2 -47.61 22.77 2.90
CA HIS A 2 -46.41 23.22 2.18
C HIS A 2 -45.26 22.30 2.60
N ILE A 3 -44.69 21.57 1.65
CA ILE A 3 -43.50 20.75 1.87
C ILE A 3 -42.32 21.71 1.67
N PRO A 4 -41.50 22.00 2.70
CA PRO A 4 -40.31 22.83 2.50
C PRO A 4 -39.37 22.11 1.52
N ASP A 5 -38.96 22.84 0.49
CA ASP A 5 -37.92 22.46 -0.44
C ASP A 5 -36.62 22.22 0.33
N GLN A 6 -36.09 21.00 0.22
CA GLN A 6 -34.79 20.65 0.76
C GLN A 6 -33.75 21.37 -0.11
N GLU A 7 -33.40 22.60 0.29
CA GLU A 7 -32.27 23.36 -0.22
C GLU A 7 -31.04 22.44 -0.15
N SER A 8 -30.61 21.91 -1.30
CA SER A 8 -29.40 21.12 -1.42
C SER A 8 -28.21 22.02 -1.12
N ARG A 9 -27.89 22.16 0.16
CA ARG A 9 -26.69 22.87 0.62
C ARG A 9 -25.50 22.03 0.20
N GLY A 10 -25.03 22.31 -1.02
CA GLY A 10 -23.77 21.83 -1.53
C GLY A 10 -22.65 22.27 -0.60
N HIS A 11 -22.37 21.45 0.41
CA HIS A 11 -21.16 21.51 1.20
C HIS A 11 -20.00 21.12 0.27
N ILE A 12 -19.60 22.07 -0.56
CA ILE A 12 -18.40 21.99 -1.37
C ILE A 12 -17.21 21.98 -0.41
N SER A 13 -16.69 20.80 -0.10
CA SER A 13 -15.41 20.69 0.58
C SER A 13 -14.37 21.41 -0.29
N PRO A 14 -13.49 22.24 0.30
CA PRO A 14 -12.59 23.09 -0.47
C PRO A 14 -11.62 22.21 -1.24
N THR A 15 -11.90 22.03 -2.55
CA THR A 15 -11.16 21.14 -3.46
C THR A 15 -9.68 21.51 -3.51
N ARG A 16 -9.38 22.80 -3.24
CA ARG A 16 -8.03 23.37 -3.14
C ARG A 16 -7.12 22.62 -2.18
N ILE A 17 -7.62 22.13 -1.04
CA ILE A 17 -6.80 21.39 -0.05
C ILE A 17 -6.29 20.08 -0.66
N TYR A 18 -7.13 19.35 -1.39
CA TYR A 18 -6.75 18.08 -2.01
C TYR A 18 -5.73 18.28 -3.13
N PHE A 19 -5.84 19.37 -3.91
CA PHE A 19 -4.85 19.71 -4.93
C PHE A 19 -3.48 20.04 -4.33
N ILE A 20 -3.44 20.77 -3.20
CA ILE A 20 -2.19 21.08 -2.50
C ILE A 20 -1.57 19.81 -1.92
N ALA A 21 -2.36 18.96 -1.27
CA ALA A 21 -1.90 17.68 -0.74
C ALA A 21 -1.39 16.76 -1.86
N GLY A 22 -2.11 16.68 -2.98
CA GLY A 22 -1.71 15.92 -4.16
C GLY A 22 -0.39 16.41 -4.77
N PHE A 23 -0.20 17.72 -4.88
CA PHE A 23 1.06 18.29 -5.32
C PHE A 23 2.20 17.99 -4.35
N GLY A 24 1.94 18.06 -3.04
CA GLY A 24 2.89 17.62 -2.01
C GLY A 24 3.32 16.16 -2.20
N LEU A 25 2.36 15.25 -2.39
CA LEU A 25 2.64 13.84 -2.65
C LEU A 25 3.42 13.61 -3.95
N TYR A 26 3.17 14.42 -4.97
CA TYR A 26 3.92 14.38 -6.22
C TYR A 26 5.39 14.76 -6.00
N CYS A 27 5.65 15.86 -5.28
CA CYS A 27 7.01 16.25 -4.89
C CYS A 27 7.71 15.18 -4.04
N LEU A 28 7.02 14.57 -3.07
CA LEU A 28 7.58 13.48 -2.27
C LEU A 28 7.90 12.25 -3.13
N THR A 29 7.15 12.00 -4.19
CA THR A 29 7.41 10.89 -5.12
C THR A 29 8.66 11.14 -5.95
N ILE A 30 8.85 12.36 -6.45
CA ILE A 30 10.12 12.75 -7.11
C ILE A 30 11.28 12.60 -6.14
N LEU A 31 11.10 13.01 -4.88
CA LEU A 31 12.12 12.87 -3.85
C LEU A 31 12.48 11.40 -3.58
N THR A 32 11.50 10.48 -3.55
CA THR A 32 11.81 9.04 -3.41
C THR A 32 12.58 8.49 -4.61
N VAL A 33 12.27 8.94 -5.82
CA VAL A 33 13.01 8.53 -7.03
C VAL A 33 14.44 9.07 -6.99
N ALA A 34 14.62 10.34 -6.60
CA ALA A 34 15.95 10.95 -6.42
C ALA A 34 16.76 10.21 -5.34
N ALA A 35 16.13 9.86 -4.21
CA ALA A 35 16.76 9.06 -3.15
C ALA A 35 17.17 7.67 -3.64
N SER A 36 16.45 7.08 -4.60
CA SER A 36 16.83 5.79 -5.21
C SER A 36 18.08 5.87 -6.07
N TYR A 37 18.39 7.02 -6.66
CA TYR A 37 19.63 7.21 -7.44
C TYR A 37 20.83 7.57 -6.56
N TRP A 38 20.59 7.98 -5.32
CA TRP A 38 21.64 8.38 -4.41
C TRP A 38 22.27 7.16 -3.74
N ASN A 39 23.50 6.82 -4.12
CA ASN A 39 24.22 5.68 -3.55
C ASN A 39 25.21 6.12 -2.44
N SER A 40 24.76 6.15 -1.18
CA SER A 40 25.61 6.50 -0.03
C SER A 40 26.52 5.35 0.45
N GLY A 41 27.09 4.52 -0.45
CA GLY A 41 28.07 3.46 -0.13
C GLY A 41 27.62 2.31 0.82
N SER A 42 26.61 2.52 1.66
CA SER A 42 26.03 1.58 2.62
C SER A 42 24.56 1.40 2.29
N MET A 43 24.22 0.18 1.86
CA MET A 43 22.86 -0.21 1.48
C MET A 43 21.83 0.12 2.58
N LEU A 44 22.19 -0.07 3.85
CA LEU A 44 21.31 0.18 5.00
C LEU A 44 20.89 1.65 5.14
N ILE A 45 21.79 2.59 4.84
CA ILE A 45 21.51 4.03 4.96
C ILE A 45 20.54 4.49 3.88
N ASN A 46 20.71 4.02 2.64
CA ASN A 46 19.79 4.36 1.54
C ASN A 46 18.38 3.81 1.83
N VAL A 47 18.29 2.57 2.36
CA VAL A 47 17.01 1.96 2.75
C VAL A 47 16.34 2.75 3.87
N LEU A 48 17.09 3.16 4.89
CA LEU A 48 16.53 3.94 6.01
C LEU A 48 15.99 5.29 5.54
N ILE A 49 16.71 5.98 4.65
CA ILE A 49 16.27 7.24 4.04
C ILE A 49 15.00 7.02 3.22
N ALA A 50 14.96 5.97 2.39
CA ALA A 50 13.78 5.63 1.59
C ALA A 50 12.55 5.34 2.47
N MET A 51 12.73 4.60 3.57
CA MET A 51 11.66 4.30 4.54
C MET A 51 11.19 5.55 5.29
N ALA A 52 12.09 6.46 5.64
CA ALA A 52 11.72 7.72 6.26
C ALA A 52 10.84 8.57 5.33
N ILE A 53 11.24 8.72 4.06
CA ILE A 53 10.45 9.47 3.07
C ILE A 53 9.10 8.79 2.81
N ALA A 54 9.08 7.46 2.71
CA ALA A 54 7.84 6.69 2.54
C ALA A 54 6.88 6.90 3.73
N THR A 55 7.38 6.96 4.96
CA THR A 55 6.57 7.23 6.17
C THR A 55 5.95 8.61 6.12
N VAL A 56 6.70 9.65 5.74
CA VAL A 56 6.16 11.01 5.59
C VAL A 56 5.08 11.05 4.51
N LYS A 57 5.30 10.37 3.39
CA LYS A 57 4.30 10.26 2.31
C LYS A 57 3.00 9.61 2.82
N ALA A 58 3.10 8.50 3.55
CA ALA A 58 1.94 7.83 4.13
C ALA A 58 1.18 8.74 5.11
N PHE A 59 1.89 9.53 5.91
CA PHE A 59 1.29 10.47 6.85
C PHE A 59 0.49 11.58 6.16
N VAL A 60 1.01 12.13 5.06
CA VAL A 60 0.27 13.12 4.23
C VAL A 60 -1.00 12.50 3.64
N VAL A 61 -0.95 11.24 3.19
CA VAL A 61 -2.14 10.53 2.68
C VAL A 61 -3.18 10.36 3.77
N LEU A 62 -2.80 9.90 4.96
CA LEU A 62 -3.73 9.73 6.09
C LEU A 62 -4.38 11.06 6.49
N TRP A 63 -3.58 12.14 6.57
CA TRP A 63 -4.12 13.40 7.07
C TRP A 63 -5.08 14.07 6.07
N TYR A 64 -4.73 14.09 4.78
CA TYR A 64 -5.48 14.85 3.78
C TYR A 64 -6.49 14.02 3.00
N PHE A 65 -6.13 12.81 2.54
CA PHE A 65 -6.99 12.02 1.65
C PHE A 65 -7.96 11.11 2.39
N MET A 66 -7.59 10.62 3.58
CA MET A 66 -8.52 9.86 4.44
C MET A 66 -9.49 10.74 5.24
N HIS A 67 -9.55 12.04 4.96
CA HIS A 67 -10.50 12.99 5.57
C HIS A 67 -10.35 13.15 7.10
N MET A 68 -9.22 12.72 7.65
CA MET A 68 -8.91 12.66 9.09
C MET A 68 -8.99 14.02 9.81
N LYS A 69 -8.93 15.13 9.08
CA LYS A 69 -9.02 16.48 9.63
C LYS A 69 -10.46 16.93 9.94
N TYR A 70 -11.48 16.33 9.32
CA TYR A 70 -12.87 16.86 9.35
C TYR A 70 -13.92 15.86 9.87
N GLU A 71 -13.48 14.69 10.35
CA GLU A 71 -14.36 13.55 10.65
C GLU A 71 -14.36 13.21 12.16
N ASP A 72 -15.43 12.54 12.60
CA ASP A 72 -15.62 12.09 13.98
C ASP A 72 -14.54 11.08 14.43
N LYS A 73 -14.28 11.01 15.75
CA LYS A 73 -13.25 10.13 16.35
C LYS A 73 -13.38 8.65 15.98
N ILE A 74 -14.57 8.21 15.61
CA ILE A 74 -14.88 6.83 15.22
C ILE A 74 -14.32 6.54 13.82
N VAL A 75 -14.52 7.47 12.89
CA VAL A 75 -13.96 7.40 11.52
C VAL A 75 -12.45 7.54 11.57
N TRP A 76 -11.92 8.38 12.47
CA TRP A 76 -10.49 8.50 12.73
C TRP A 76 -9.87 7.16 13.16
N ALA A 77 -10.50 6.46 14.10
CA ALA A 77 -10.03 5.15 14.54
C ALA A 77 -10.08 4.13 13.40
N TYR A 78 -11.16 4.09 12.62
CA TYR A 78 -11.28 3.17 11.49
C TYR A 78 -10.24 3.46 10.39
N GLY A 79 -9.99 4.73 10.08
CA GLY A 79 -9.03 5.17 9.08
C GLY A 79 -7.58 4.82 9.42
N ILE A 80 -7.23 4.63 10.69
CA ILE A 80 -5.88 4.19 11.11
C ILE A 80 -5.83 2.68 11.32
N TRP A 81 -6.78 2.11 12.07
CA TRP A 81 -6.73 0.70 12.44
C TRP A 81 -6.94 -0.22 11.24
N TYR A 82 -7.85 0.10 10.34
CA TYR A 82 -8.14 -0.74 9.17
C TYR A 82 -6.92 -0.93 8.25
N PRO A 83 -6.24 0.13 7.75
CA PRO A 83 -5.08 -0.04 6.88
C PRO A 83 -3.88 -0.65 7.60
N ILE A 84 -3.68 -0.37 8.90
CA ILE A 84 -2.59 -0.99 9.68
C ILE A 84 -2.81 -2.50 9.81
N ILE A 85 -4.02 -2.94 10.18
CA ILE A 85 -4.35 -4.36 10.30
C ILE A 85 -4.17 -5.06 8.95
N LEU A 86 -4.70 -4.46 7.88
CA LEU A 86 -4.59 -5.00 6.53
C LEU A 86 -3.12 -5.07 6.07
N PHE A 87 -2.32 -4.02 6.32
CA PHE A 87 -0.89 -4.02 6.04
C PHE A 87 -0.14 -5.14 6.77
N CYS A 88 -0.41 -5.31 8.07
CA CYS A 88 0.20 -6.38 8.86
C CYS A 88 -0.20 -7.78 8.36
N ILE A 89 -1.47 -7.99 7.99
CA ILE A 89 -1.93 -9.27 7.42
C ILE A 89 -1.28 -9.53 6.07
N LEU A 90 -1.21 -8.55 5.17
CA LEU A 90 -0.63 -8.73 3.84
C LEU A 90 0.88 -8.96 3.89
N ILE A 91 1.62 -8.13 4.63
CA ILE A 91 3.07 -8.30 4.76
C ILE A 91 3.39 -9.58 5.56
N GLY A 92 2.65 -9.84 6.64
CA GLY A 92 2.83 -11.04 7.44
C GLY A 92 2.56 -12.32 6.64
N SER A 93 1.48 -12.37 5.86
CA SER A 93 1.18 -13.52 5.00
C SER A 93 2.21 -13.71 3.90
N MET A 94 2.70 -12.65 3.27
CA MET A 94 3.77 -12.73 2.27
C MET A 94 5.09 -13.22 2.88
N PHE A 95 5.41 -12.77 4.10
CA PHE A 95 6.56 -13.30 4.83
C PHE A 95 6.37 -14.80 5.08
N LEU A 96 5.26 -15.22 5.68
CA LEU A 96 5.00 -16.64 5.95
C LEU A 96 5.05 -17.50 4.68
N ASP A 97 4.56 -17.00 3.55
CA ASP A 97 4.65 -17.66 2.24
C ASP A 97 6.11 -17.85 1.79
N VAL A 98 6.94 -16.80 1.86
CA VAL A 98 8.37 -16.88 1.53
C VAL A 98 9.11 -17.92 2.37
N PHE A 99 8.76 -18.06 3.64
CA PHE A 99 9.39 -19.02 4.55
C PHE A 99 8.86 -20.44 4.35
N ASN A 100 7.57 -20.60 4.01
CA ASN A 100 6.92 -21.90 3.87
C ASN A 100 6.84 -22.41 2.42
N ARG A 101 7.27 -21.62 1.43
CA ARG A 101 7.27 -22.04 0.03
C ARG A 101 8.11 -23.29 -0.14
N VAL A 102 7.51 -24.29 -0.80
CA VAL A 102 8.25 -25.48 -1.23
C VAL A 102 9.32 -25.04 -2.21
N LYS A 103 10.58 -25.34 -1.89
CA LYS A 103 11.69 -25.15 -2.82
C LYS A 103 11.53 -26.18 -3.92
N VAL A 104 11.20 -25.71 -5.12
CA VAL A 104 11.11 -26.54 -6.33
C VAL A 104 12.54 -26.93 -6.72
N GLY A 105 13.06 -28.00 -6.10
CA GLY A 105 14.36 -28.60 -6.41
C GLY A 105 14.29 -29.55 -7.60
N PRO A 106 15.41 -30.16 -8.01
CA PRO A 106 15.46 -31.17 -9.09
C PRO A 106 14.43 -32.30 -8.95
N ASP A 107 13.97 -32.53 -7.72
CA ASP A 107 12.99 -33.54 -7.35
C ASP A 107 11.59 -33.21 -7.89
N ALA A 108 11.22 -31.93 -7.98
CA ALA A 108 9.92 -31.50 -8.51
C ALA A 108 9.84 -31.64 -10.05
N MET A 109 10.96 -31.47 -10.75
CA MET A 109 11.09 -31.81 -12.19
C MET A 109 10.93 -33.31 -12.42
N LYS A 110 11.38 -34.13 -11.46
CA LYS A 110 11.20 -35.58 -11.51
C LYS A 110 9.74 -35.97 -11.26
N GLN A 111 9.03 -35.27 -10.37
CA GLN A 111 7.59 -35.47 -10.17
C GLN A 111 6.77 -35.03 -11.39
N GLU A 112 7.13 -33.94 -12.07
CA GLU A 112 6.48 -33.51 -13.31
C GLU A 112 6.64 -34.56 -14.42
N LYS A 113 7.88 -35.04 -14.66
CA LYS A 113 8.17 -36.13 -15.60
C LYS A 113 7.45 -37.43 -15.26
N VAL A 114 7.41 -37.81 -13.98
CA VAL A 114 6.73 -39.02 -13.50
C VAL A 114 5.21 -38.86 -13.68
N GLN A 115 4.65 -37.68 -13.40
CA GLN A 115 3.24 -37.39 -13.63
C GLN A 115 2.89 -37.39 -15.12
N GLU A 116 3.77 -36.86 -15.98
CA GLU A 116 3.64 -36.87 -17.44
C GLU A 116 3.67 -38.30 -18.00
N SER A 117 4.57 -39.16 -17.50
CA SER A 117 4.61 -40.59 -17.87
C SER A 117 3.41 -41.41 -17.38
N VAL A 118 2.76 -40.97 -16.29
CA VAL A 118 1.55 -41.60 -15.74
C VAL A 118 0.29 -41.12 -16.46
N LEU A 119 0.26 -39.86 -16.90
CA LEU A 119 -0.87 -39.28 -17.65
C LEU A 119 -0.88 -39.72 -19.12
N ILE A 120 0.31 -39.98 -19.70
CA ILE A 120 0.47 -40.49 -21.07
C ILE A 120 1.16 -41.87 -21.01
N PRO A 121 0.43 -42.96 -20.71
CA PRO A 121 1.00 -44.30 -20.75
C PRO A 121 1.19 -44.74 -22.21
N GLY A 122 2.37 -44.50 -22.79
CA GLY A 122 2.68 -45.07 -24.11
C GLY A 122 3.58 -44.27 -25.05
N LYS A 123 4.45 -43.39 -24.56
CA LYS A 123 5.60 -42.90 -25.34
C LYS A 123 6.87 -42.94 -24.51
#